data_AF-A0A7J4KKD0-F1
#
_entry.id   AF-A0A7J4KKD0-F1
#
_cell.length_a   1.000
_cell.length_b   1.000
_cell.length_c   1.000
_cell.angle_alpha   90.00
_cell.angle_beta   90.00
_cell.angle_gamma   90.00
#
_symmetry.space_group_name_H-M   'P 1'
#
loop_
_entity.id
_entity.type
_entity.pdbx_description
1 polymer ?
#
loop_
_entity_poly.entity_id
_entity_poly.type
_entity_poly.pdbx_seq_one_letter_code
_entity_poly.pdbx_strand_id
1 'polypeptide(L)'
;MDKPGKAKASDIAEMPDGLKELLDAPVEEGTPPAILLPAQENAAQGLLNPAQQQPQLPKTQRETELDGFIAARQGIIEKLREKNPQVSQARRKIAEMVPVIRGSGASHTMKLAAEAEHIEFSIATEAYTPKKEKELIKRLRDIRQELSKHKEIDDARKAVEAERRRLHELVSEIRFLERGLDEARKKCDAAYAEVLAERKAAYEARQKNREERRQKQYDELKHRVHEQKKREYADEIKPYMKDYDDTVSMDEIVQIEKKGKKDGKESP
;
A
#
# COMPACT_ATOMS: atom_id res chain seq x y z
N MET A 1 -27.81 -15.02 2.69
CA MET A 1 -27.59 -14.63 4.11
C MET A 1 -27.08 -15.87 4.81
N ASP A 2 -25.76 -16.00 4.82
CA ASP A 2 -25.06 -17.17 5.34
C ASP A 2 -24.72 -16.94 6.81
N LYS A 3 -25.13 -17.87 7.67
CA LYS A 3 -24.87 -17.84 9.11
C LYS A 3 -23.39 -18.19 9.34
N PRO A 4 -22.62 -17.44 10.15
CA PRO A 4 -21.29 -17.88 10.56
C PRO A 4 -21.43 -19.08 11.52
N GLY A 5 -20.75 -20.17 11.17
CA GLY A 5 -20.74 -21.42 11.91
C GLY A 5 -20.13 -21.25 13.30
N LYS A 6 -20.81 -21.79 14.32
CA LYS A 6 -20.25 -22.00 15.66
C LYS A 6 -19.05 -22.93 15.53
N ALA A 7 -17.88 -22.49 16.00
CA ALA A 7 -16.71 -23.34 16.16
C ALA A 7 -17.06 -24.54 17.05
N LYS A 8 -16.60 -25.73 16.67
CA LYS A 8 -16.87 -26.97 17.40
C LYS A 8 -15.97 -27.02 18.64
N ALA A 9 -16.49 -27.58 19.73
CA ALA A 9 -15.81 -27.71 21.03
C ALA A 9 -14.47 -28.47 20.98
N SER A 10 -14.14 -29.12 19.86
CA SER A 10 -12.85 -29.76 19.62
C SER A 10 -11.69 -28.77 19.49
N ASP A 11 -11.94 -27.55 19.02
CA ASP A 11 -10.88 -26.61 18.65
C ASP A 11 -10.38 -25.77 19.85
N ILE A 12 -11.10 -25.85 20.97
CA ILE A 12 -10.80 -25.13 22.22
C ILE A 12 -9.82 -25.93 23.10
N ALA A 13 -9.75 -27.25 22.91
CA ALA A 13 -8.89 -28.12 23.72
C ALA A 13 -7.38 -27.95 23.42
N GLU A 14 -7.02 -27.61 22.18
CA GLU A 14 -5.63 -27.46 21.70
C GLU A 14 -5.02 -26.08 21.94
N MET A 15 -5.76 -25.13 22.51
CA MET A 15 -5.23 -23.79 22.76
C MET A 15 -4.35 -23.75 24.03
N PRO A 16 -3.21 -23.03 23.98
CA PRO A 16 -2.33 -22.86 25.14
C PRO A 16 -3.06 -22.15 26.28
N ASP A 17 -2.82 -22.59 27.52
CA ASP A 17 -3.65 -22.25 28.70
C ASP A 17 -3.83 -20.74 28.94
N GLY A 18 -2.85 -19.90 28.55
CA GLY A 18 -2.96 -18.44 28.65
C GLY A 18 -4.00 -17.77 27.73
N LEU A 19 -4.55 -18.50 26.75
CA LEU A 19 -5.63 -18.03 25.85
C LEU A 19 -7.02 -18.52 26.26
N LYS A 20 -7.09 -19.56 27.12
CA LYS A 20 -8.36 -20.05 27.68
C LYS A 20 -8.92 -19.09 28.74
N GLU A 21 -8.05 -18.39 29.48
CA GLU A 21 -8.45 -17.40 30.50
C GLU A 21 -9.20 -16.17 29.92
N LEU A 22 -9.08 -15.90 28.62
CA LEU A 22 -9.83 -14.81 27.95
C LEU A 22 -11.26 -15.19 27.54
N LEU A 23 -11.62 -16.48 27.59
CA LEU A 23 -12.92 -17.00 27.19
C LEU A 23 -13.87 -17.26 28.36
N ASP A 24 -13.36 -17.31 29.59
CA ASP A 24 -14.14 -17.57 30.82
C ASP A 24 -14.50 -16.28 31.60
N ALA A 25 -14.35 -15.10 30.99
CA ALA A 25 -14.86 -13.86 31.57
C ALA A 25 -16.40 -13.83 31.47
N PRO A 26 -17.13 -13.57 32.58
CA PRO A 26 -18.60 -13.61 32.58
C PRO A 26 -19.19 -12.54 31.65
N VAL A 27 -19.96 -13.00 30.67
CA VAL A 27 -20.76 -12.15 29.77
C VAL A 27 -22.04 -11.75 30.51
N GLU A 28 -22.13 -10.49 30.95
CA GLU A 28 -23.41 -9.92 31.33
C GLU A 28 -24.20 -9.51 30.08
N GLU A 29 -25.39 -10.10 29.94
CA GLU A 29 -26.37 -9.79 28.90
C GLU A 29 -27.13 -8.50 29.24
N GLY A 30 -27.06 -7.49 28.36
CA GLY A 30 -27.90 -6.30 28.48
C GLY A 30 -27.60 -5.19 27.46
N THR A 31 -28.18 -5.31 26.25
CA THR A 31 -28.36 -4.25 25.20
C THR A 31 -27.13 -3.45 24.73
N PRO A 32 -26.90 -3.33 23.40
CA PRO A 32 -25.65 -2.80 22.88
C PRO A 32 -25.56 -1.27 23.07
N PRO A 33 -24.54 -0.71 23.74
CA PRO A 33 -24.17 0.66 23.47
C PRO A 33 -23.52 0.67 22.09
N ALA A 34 -24.15 1.36 21.15
CA ALA A 34 -23.52 1.78 19.91
C ALA A 34 -22.15 2.38 20.25
N ILE A 35 -21.09 1.79 19.68
CA ILE A 35 -19.75 2.38 19.70
C ILE A 35 -19.85 3.66 18.87
N LEU A 36 -20.21 4.75 19.54
CA LEU A 36 -20.05 6.11 19.07
C LEU A 36 -18.55 6.32 18.91
N LEU A 37 -18.07 6.20 17.68
CA LEU A 37 -16.81 6.80 17.25
C LEU A 37 -16.85 8.27 17.68
N PRO A 38 -15.90 8.75 18.51
CA PRO A 38 -15.87 10.15 18.86
C PRO A 38 -15.60 10.95 17.59
N ALA A 39 -16.49 11.91 17.33
CA ALA A 39 -16.37 12.87 16.25
C ALA A 39 -14.99 13.55 16.29
N GLN A 40 -14.39 13.69 15.11
CA GLN A 40 -13.16 14.45 14.84
C GLN A 40 -13.39 15.96 15.03
N GLU A 41 -13.72 16.37 16.25
CA GLU A 41 -13.78 17.78 16.65
C GLU A 41 -13.03 17.93 17.96
N ASN A 42 -11.71 17.74 17.93
CA ASN A 42 -10.75 18.20 18.94
C ASN A 42 -9.31 17.98 18.44
N ALA A 43 -8.96 18.57 17.29
CA ALA A 43 -7.58 18.64 16.81
C ALA A 43 -6.79 19.83 17.41
N ALA A 44 -7.33 20.49 18.44
CA ALA A 44 -6.76 21.71 18.99
C ALA A 44 -6.87 21.77 20.52
N GLN A 45 -6.40 20.72 21.22
CA GLN A 45 -6.01 20.80 22.65
C GLN A 45 -5.33 19.50 23.11
N GLY A 46 -4.27 19.10 22.41
CA GLY A 46 -3.31 18.12 22.91
C GLY A 46 -2.20 18.84 23.66
N LEU A 47 -2.46 19.22 24.92
CA LEU A 47 -1.39 19.62 25.84
C LEU A 47 -0.47 18.42 26.04
N LEU A 48 0.74 18.59 25.53
CA LEU A 48 1.85 17.67 25.56
C LEU A 48 2.15 17.22 26.99
N ASN A 49 2.07 15.91 27.23
CA ASN A 49 2.73 15.28 28.37
C ASN A 49 4.23 15.17 28.03
N PRO A 50 5.15 15.91 28.67
CA PRO A 50 6.57 15.93 28.27
C PRO A 50 7.38 14.70 28.72
N ALA A 51 6.77 13.76 29.47
CA ALA A 51 7.49 12.68 30.15
C ALA A 51 7.67 11.36 29.34
N GLN A 52 7.22 11.30 28.09
CA GLN A 52 7.39 10.12 27.22
C GLN A 52 7.88 10.48 25.81
N GLN A 53 8.66 11.54 25.68
CA GLN A 53 9.46 11.71 24.47
C GLN A 53 10.60 10.68 24.53
N GLN A 54 10.36 9.49 23.96
CA GLN A 54 11.46 8.65 23.50
C GLN A 54 12.42 9.54 22.71
N PRO A 55 13.74 9.48 22.96
CA PRO A 55 14.69 10.28 22.20
C PRO A 55 14.45 9.99 20.72
N GLN A 56 14.01 11.00 19.98
CA GLN A 56 13.76 10.88 18.55
C GLN A 56 15.08 10.45 17.92
N LEU A 57 15.16 9.20 17.46
CA LEU A 57 16.33 8.77 16.70
C LEU A 57 16.50 9.74 15.54
N PRO A 58 17.74 10.14 15.22
CA PRO A 58 17.99 10.99 14.07
C PRO A 58 17.41 10.30 12.84
N LYS A 59 16.53 11.02 12.12
CA LYS A 59 15.87 10.50 10.93
C LYS A 59 16.92 10.08 9.92
N THR A 60 16.78 8.89 9.37
CA THR A 60 17.65 8.47 8.26
C THR A 60 17.32 9.26 7.00
N GLN A 61 18.25 9.36 6.05
CA GLN A 61 18.01 10.07 4.78
C GLN A 61 16.76 9.52 4.07
N ARG A 62 16.54 8.21 4.12
CA ARG A 62 15.35 7.55 3.55
C ARG A 62 14.04 7.94 4.23
N GLU A 63 14.06 8.21 5.53
CA GLU A 63 12.88 8.71 6.25
C GLU A 63 12.54 10.15 5.82
N THR A 64 13.54 10.97 5.51
CA THR A 64 13.30 12.31 4.96
C THR A 64 12.76 12.28 3.53
N GLU A 65 13.22 11.33 2.72
CA GLU A 65 12.66 11.08 1.38
C GLU A 65 11.22 10.59 1.45
N LEU A 66 10.90 9.70 2.39
CA LEU A 66 9.54 9.25 2.66
C LEU A 66 8.62 10.41 3.05
N ASP A 67 9.07 11.30 3.94
CA ASP A 67 8.32 12.51 4.30
C ASP A 67 8.06 13.39 3.05
N GLY A 68 9.03 13.49 2.14
CA GLY A 68 8.88 14.16 0.86
C GLY A 68 7.81 13.53 -0.05
N PHE A 69 7.78 12.20 -0.14
CA PHE A 69 6.74 11.49 -0.90
C PHE A 69 5.35 11.64 -0.25
N ILE A 70 5.27 11.62 1.08
CA ILE A 70 4.02 11.85 1.81
C ILE A 70 3.50 13.26 1.55
N ALA A 71 4.38 14.27 1.59
CA ALA A 71 4.01 15.66 1.29
C ALA A 71 3.52 15.81 -0.16
N ALA A 72 4.20 15.19 -1.14
CA ALA A 72 3.76 15.18 -2.52
C ALA A 72 2.37 14.53 -2.69
N ARG A 73 2.13 13.39 -2.02
CA ARG A 73 0.83 12.73 -1.99
C ARG A 73 -0.25 13.63 -1.40
N GLN A 74 0.04 14.30 -0.29
CA GLN A 74 -0.90 15.23 0.37
C GLN A 74 -1.24 16.42 -0.53
N GLY A 75 -0.25 17.01 -1.21
CA GLY A 75 -0.48 18.11 -2.15
C GLY A 75 -1.37 17.72 -3.33
N ILE A 76 -1.31 16.47 -3.80
CA ILE A 76 -2.24 15.97 -4.83
C ILE A 76 -3.66 15.82 -4.27
N ILE A 77 -3.80 15.31 -3.04
CA ILE A 77 -5.10 15.17 -2.35
C ILE A 77 -5.75 16.54 -2.16
N GLU A 78 -4.99 17.56 -1.78
CA GLU A 78 -5.49 18.93 -1.62
C GLU A 78 -6.03 19.49 -2.95
N LYS A 79 -5.27 19.34 -4.04
CA LYS A 79 -5.72 19.73 -5.38
C LYS A 79 -7.02 19.01 -5.79
N LEU A 80 -7.12 17.70 -5.51
CA LEU A 80 -8.35 16.94 -5.77
C LEU A 80 -9.53 17.45 -4.93
N ARG A 81 -9.30 17.79 -3.66
CA ARG A 81 -10.31 18.38 -2.76
C ARG A 81 -10.81 19.74 -3.28
N GLU A 82 -9.93 20.56 -3.85
CA GLU A 82 -10.29 21.84 -4.45
C GLU A 82 -11.09 21.70 -5.76
N LYS A 83 -10.77 20.70 -6.59
CA LYS A 83 -11.38 20.52 -7.92
C LYS A 83 -12.75 19.83 -7.87
N ASN A 84 -12.98 18.92 -6.91
CA ASN A 84 -14.26 18.23 -6.73
C ASN A 84 -15.50 19.14 -6.57
N PRO A 85 -15.48 20.20 -5.73
CA PRO A 85 -16.61 21.12 -5.63
C PRO A 85 -16.84 21.88 -6.95
N GLN A 86 -15.79 22.19 -7.71
CA GLN A 86 -15.93 22.89 -9.00
C GLN A 86 -16.67 22.03 -10.02
N VAL A 87 -16.41 20.71 -10.07
CA VAL A 87 -17.18 19.76 -10.90
C VAL A 87 -18.65 19.74 -10.50
N SER A 88 -18.92 19.71 -9.20
CA SER A 88 -20.29 19.70 -8.68
C SER A 88 -21.04 20.99 -9.03
N GLN A 89 -20.37 22.14 -8.92
CA GLN A 89 -20.91 23.43 -9.32
C GLN A 89 -21.19 23.49 -10.82
N ALA A 90 -20.25 23.05 -11.67
CA ALA A 90 -20.44 23.01 -13.12
C ALA A 90 -21.63 22.10 -13.51
N ARG A 91 -21.78 20.94 -12.87
CA ARG A 91 -22.94 20.05 -13.07
C ARG A 91 -24.26 20.71 -12.66
N ARG A 92 -24.29 21.42 -11.53
CA ARG A 92 -25.48 22.17 -11.09
C ARG A 92 -25.87 23.25 -12.10
N LYS A 93 -24.93 24.08 -12.53
CA LYS A 93 -25.17 25.10 -13.56
C LYS A 93 -25.71 24.52 -14.87
N ILE A 94 -25.13 23.41 -15.33
CA ILE A 94 -25.65 22.71 -16.51
C ILE A 94 -27.08 22.23 -16.26
N ALA A 95 -27.35 21.62 -15.10
CA ALA A 95 -28.68 21.13 -14.75
C ALA A 95 -29.73 22.26 -14.66
N GLU A 96 -29.34 23.46 -14.21
CA GLU A 96 -30.20 24.66 -14.16
C GLU A 96 -30.52 25.20 -15.56
N MET A 97 -29.55 25.19 -16.49
CA MET A 97 -29.73 25.72 -17.85
C MET A 97 -30.38 24.73 -18.82
N VAL A 98 -30.25 23.42 -18.60
CA VAL A 98 -30.79 22.37 -19.50
C VAL A 98 -32.32 22.45 -19.69
N PRO A 99 -33.15 22.71 -18.67
CA PRO A 99 -34.59 22.89 -18.83
C PRO A 99 -34.97 24.01 -19.81
N VAL A 100 -34.24 25.13 -19.81
CA VAL A 100 -34.46 26.26 -20.72
C VAL A 100 -34.22 25.83 -22.17
N ILE A 101 -33.17 25.03 -22.41
CA ILE A 101 -32.82 24.50 -23.73
C ILE A 101 -33.73 23.34 -24.17
N ARG A 102 -34.42 22.67 -23.25
CA ARG A 102 -35.35 21.57 -23.56
C ARG A 102 -36.82 22.00 -23.58
N GLY A 103 -37.12 23.24 -23.21
CA GLY A 103 -38.47 23.80 -23.16
C GLY A 103 -39.15 23.94 -24.53
N SER A 104 -40.43 24.35 -24.51
CA SER A 104 -41.21 24.54 -25.73
C SER A 104 -40.59 25.65 -26.60
N GLY A 105 -40.16 25.29 -27.81
CA GLY A 105 -39.51 26.22 -28.75
C GLY A 105 -38.11 25.77 -29.15
N ALA A 106 -37.40 24.99 -28.33
CA ALA A 106 -36.03 24.61 -28.63
C ALA A 106 -35.88 23.64 -29.82
N SER A 107 -36.83 22.71 -29.98
CA SER A 107 -36.85 21.83 -31.16
C SER A 107 -37.14 22.60 -32.44
N HIS A 108 -38.00 23.63 -32.36
CA HIS A 108 -38.32 24.49 -33.47
C HIS A 108 -37.14 25.37 -33.86
N THR A 109 -36.42 25.96 -32.89
CA THR A 109 -35.21 26.74 -33.18
C THR A 109 -34.11 25.90 -33.82
N MET A 110 -33.95 24.62 -33.45
CA MET A 110 -32.98 23.75 -34.12
C MET A 110 -33.34 23.50 -35.58
N LYS A 111 -34.63 23.29 -35.88
CA LYS A 111 -35.08 23.12 -37.27
C LYS A 111 -34.85 24.39 -38.08
N LEU A 112 -35.22 25.54 -37.53
CA LEU A 112 -35.01 26.84 -38.17
C LEU A 112 -33.52 27.14 -38.42
N ALA A 113 -32.64 26.79 -37.47
CA ALA A 113 -31.19 26.96 -37.64
C ALA A 113 -30.63 26.06 -38.76
N ALA A 114 -31.03 24.79 -38.79
CA ALA A 114 -30.63 23.86 -39.85
C ALA A 114 -31.19 24.26 -41.22
N GLU A 115 -32.44 24.74 -41.27
CA GLU A 115 -33.05 25.28 -42.50
C GLU A 115 -32.34 26.55 -42.98
N ALA A 116 -31.90 27.42 -42.06
CA ALA A 116 -31.10 28.59 -42.40
C ALA A 116 -29.76 28.19 -43.03
N GLU A 117 -29.02 27.26 -42.41
CA GLU A 117 -27.75 26.75 -42.95
C GLU A 117 -27.94 26.09 -44.33
N HIS A 118 -29.01 25.31 -44.49
CA HIS A 118 -29.33 24.67 -45.76
C HIS A 118 -29.66 25.70 -46.85
N ILE A 119 -30.44 26.74 -46.54
CA ILE A 119 -30.74 27.82 -47.50
C ILE A 119 -29.49 28.63 -47.82
N GLU A 120 -28.61 28.91 -46.86
CA GLU A 120 -27.32 29.57 -47.11
C GLU A 120 -26.47 28.74 -48.08
N PHE A 121 -26.43 27.42 -47.87
CA PHE A 121 -25.76 26.50 -48.77
C PHE A 121 -26.40 26.49 -50.17
N SER A 122 -27.73 26.42 -50.28
CA SER A 122 -28.44 26.47 -51.56
C SER A 122 -28.28 27.81 -52.28
N ILE A 123 -28.17 28.93 -51.56
CA ILE A 123 -27.82 30.23 -52.17
C ILE A 123 -26.42 30.16 -52.78
N ALA A 124 -25.46 29.60 -52.04
CA ALA A 124 -24.07 29.52 -52.48
C ALA A 124 -23.85 28.53 -53.64
N THR A 125 -24.66 27.47 -53.74
CA THR A 125 -24.40 26.34 -54.64
C THR A 125 -25.47 26.10 -55.72
N GLU A 126 -26.74 26.42 -55.45
CA GLU A 126 -27.89 26.00 -56.27
C GLU A 126 -28.68 27.17 -56.88
N ALA A 127 -28.38 28.42 -56.50
CA ALA A 127 -29.07 29.60 -57.00
C ALA A 127 -28.60 30.01 -58.41
N TYR A 128 -28.96 29.21 -59.42
CA TYR A 128 -28.57 29.44 -60.82
C TYR A 128 -29.39 30.54 -61.54
N THR A 129 -30.40 31.13 -60.89
CA THR A 129 -31.15 32.29 -61.44
C THR A 129 -31.36 33.39 -60.40
N PRO A 130 -31.34 34.68 -60.80
CA PRO A 130 -31.57 35.80 -59.89
C PRO A 130 -32.94 35.78 -59.19
N LYS A 131 -33.96 35.17 -59.81
CA LYS A 131 -35.29 35.04 -59.20
C LYS A 131 -35.27 34.04 -58.03
N LYS A 132 -34.68 32.86 -58.23
CA LYS A 132 -34.52 31.85 -57.17
C LYS A 132 -33.64 32.37 -56.04
N GLU A 133 -32.56 33.05 -56.37
CA GLU A 133 -31.68 33.68 -55.37
C GLU A 133 -32.45 34.68 -54.49
N LYS A 134 -33.24 35.58 -55.09
CA LYS A 134 -34.07 36.53 -54.34
C LYS A 134 -35.11 35.85 -53.44
N GLU A 135 -35.74 34.77 -53.90
CA GLU A 135 -36.70 34.00 -53.09
C GLU A 135 -36.02 33.32 -51.90
N LEU A 136 -34.85 32.69 -52.11
CA LEU A 136 -34.07 32.07 -51.04
C LEU A 136 -33.57 33.11 -50.03
N ILE A 137 -33.09 34.26 -50.49
CA ILE A 137 -32.67 35.38 -49.61
C ILE A 137 -33.86 35.89 -48.78
N LYS A 138 -35.06 35.96 -49.35
CA LYS A 138 -36.26 36.37 -48.61
C LYS A 138 -36.62 35.36 -47.52
N ARG A 139 -36.65 34.06 -47.85
CA ARG A 139 -36.88 32.99 -46.87
C ARG A 139 -35.83 32.97 -45.76
N LEU A 140 -34.55 33.16 -46.11
CA LEU A 140 -33.46 33.27 -45.15
C LEU A 140 -33.69 34.43 -44.17
N ARG A 141 -34.14 35.59 -44.68
CA ARG A 141 -34.43 36.75 -43.83
C ARG A 141 -35.57 36.48 -42.85
N ASP A 142 -36.63 35.82 -43.31
CA ASP A 142 -37.79 35.47 -42.47
C ASP A 142 -37.37 34.49 -41.36
N ILE A 143 -36.61 33.43 -41.70
CA ILE A 143 -36.06 32.47 -40.73
C ILE A 143 -35.11 33.15 -39.73
N ARG A 144 -34.24 34.06 -40.19
CA ARG A 144 -33.35 34.82 -39.29
C ARG A 144 -34.12 35.73 -38.34
N GLN A 145 -35.24 36.31 -38.76
CA GLN A 145 -36.12 37.07 -37.86
C GLN A 145 -36.78 36.15 -36.83
N GLU A 146 -37.19 34.95 -37.20
CA GLU A 146 -37.74 33.96 -36.25
C GLU A 146 -36.66 33.47 -35.26
N LEU A 147 -35.44 33.19 -35.73
CA LEU A 147 -34.31 32.88 -34.86
C LEU A 147 -33.97 34.03 -33.91
N SER A 148 -34.07 35.28 -34.36
CA SER A 148 -33.82 36.43 -33.48
C SER A 148 -34.81 36.55 -32.32
N LYS A 149 -36.05 36.04 -32.48
CA LYS A 149 -37.05 35.96 -31.39
C LYS A 149 -36.67 34.93 -30.34
N HIS A 150 -35.80 33.97 -30.68
CA HIS A 150 -35.35 32.91 -29.80
C HIS A 150 -33.87 33.01 -29.41
N LYS A 151 -33.28 34.21 -29.52
CA LYS A 151 -31.85 34.45 -29.22
C LYS A 151 -31.45 33.98 -27.82
N GLU A 152 -32.34 34.09 -26.85
CA GLU A 152 -32.13 33.61 -25.47
C GLU A 152 -31.85 32.11 -25.40
N ILE A 153 -32.48 31.29 -26.26
CA ILE A 153 -32.27 29.84 -26.31
C ILE A 153 -30.87 29.53 -26.86
N ASP A 154 -30.42 30.27 -27.87
CA ASP A 154 -29.08 30.10 -28.44
C ASP A 154 -27.97 30.59 -27.50
N ASP A 155 -28.18 31.70 -26.79
CA ASP A 155 -27.25 32.17 -25.77
C ASP A 155 -27.17 31.18 -24.61
N ALA A 156 -28.31 30.62 -24.17
CA ALA A 156 -28.33 29.54 -23.16
C ALA A 156 -27.60 28.28 -23.64
N ARG A 157 -27.72 27.91 -24.93
CA ARG A 157 -26.96 26.77 -25.51
C ARG A 157 -25.46 27.00 -25.47
N LYS A 158 -25.00 28.17 -25.93
CA LYS A 158 -23.58 28.54 -25.88
C LYS A 158 -23.05 28.51 -24.44
N ALA A 159 -23.83 28.99 -23.48
CA ALA A 159 -23.48 28.93 -22.07
C ALA A 159 -23.37 27.48 -21.55
N VAL A 160 -24.32 26.60 -21.92
CA VAL A 160 -24.27 25.17 -21.55
C VAL A 160 -23.08 24.46 -22.19
N GLU A 161 -22.79 24.73 -23.46
CA GLU A 161 -21.63 24.15 -24.13
C GLU A 161 -20.31 24.61 -23.50
N ALA A 162 -20.21 25.89 -23.13
CA ALA A 162 -19.05 26.42 -22.41
C ALA A 162 -18.86 25.70 -21.05
N GLU A 163 -19.93 25.55 -20.26
CA GLU A 163 -19.86 24.81 -18.99
C GLU A 163 -19.61 23.31 -19.19
N ARG A 164 -20.08 22.69 -20.29
CA ARG A 164 -19.74 21.29 -20.63
C ARG A 164 -18.26 21.12 -20.98
N ARG A 165 -17.68 22.05 -21.75
CA ARG A 165 -16.24 22.06 -22.05
C ARG A 165 -15.43 22.19 -20.77
N ARG A 166 -15.79 23.16 -19.92
CA ARG A 166 -15.18 23.34 -18.60
C ARG A 166 -15.30 22.08 -17.72
N LEU A 167 -16.47 21.44 -17.69
CA LEU A 167 -16.68 20.19 -16.96
C LEU A 167 -15.76 19.08 -17.49
N HIS A 168 -15.62 18.96 -18.80
CA HIS A 168 -14.73 17.98 -19.41
C HIS A 168 -13.26 18.24 -19.05
N GLU A 169 -12.81 19.50 -19.11
CA GLU A 169 -11.47 19.91 -18.67
C GLU A 169 -11.23 19.53 -17.20
N LEU A 170 -12.13 19.92 -16.29
CA LEU A 170 -12.03 19.58 -14.87
C LEU A 170 -11.97 18.06 -14.63
N VAL A 171 -12.80 17.28 -15.33
CA VAL A 171 -12.79 15.81 -15.22
C VAL A 171 -11.48 15.23 -15.76
N SER A 172 -10.94 15.79 -16.83
CA SER A 172 -9.65 15.36 -17.39
C SER A 172 -8.49 15.65 -16.43
N GLU A 173 -8.50 16.82 -15.78
CA GLU A 173 -7.54 17.19 -14.74
C GLU A 173 -7.64 16.26 -13.53
N ILE A 174 -8.86 15.95 -13.05
CA ILE A 174 -9.06 15.01 -11.94
C ILE A 174 -8.49 13.64 -12.29
N ARG A 175 -8.78 13.10 -13.49
CA ARG A 175 -8.22 11.81 -13.93
C ARG A 175 -6.69 11.82 -14.03
N PHE A 176 -6.11 12.98 -14.36
CA PHE A 176 -4.66 13.14 -14.35
C PHE A 176 -4.11 13.14 -12.91
N LEU A 177 -4.74 13.88 -12.00
CA LEU A 177 -4.38 13.92 -10.59
C LEU A 177 -4.56 12.57 -9.89
N GLU A 178 -5.61 11.80 -10.21
CA GLU A 178 -5.85 10.46 -9.69
C GLU A 178 -4.73 9.49 -10.08
N ARG A 179 -4.30 9.51 -11.35
CA ARG A 179 -3.14 8.72 -11.81
C ARG A 179 -1.86 9.14 -11.07
N GLY A 180 -1.64 10.45 -10.93
CA GLY A 180 -0.51 10.96 -10.15
C GLY A 180 -0.56 10.56 -8.67
N LEU A 181 -1.75 10.49 -8.07
CA LEU A 181 -1.96 10.05 -6.70
C LEU A 181 -1.62 8.56 -6.53
N ASP A 182 -2.04 7.71 -7.46
CA ASP A 182 -1.74 6.28 -7.43
C ASP A 182 -0.24 6.02 -7.61
N GLU A 183 0.42 6.76 -8.49
CA GLU A 183 1.89 6.72 -8.61
C GLU A 183 2.59 7.19 -7.33
N ALA A 184 2.10 8.28 -6.72
CA ALA A 184 2.65 8.78 -5.46
C ALA A 184 2.45 7.78 -4.31
N ARG A 185 1.30 7.09 -4.24
CA ARG A 185 1.05 6.00 -3.28
C ARG A 185 2.04 4.86 -3.45
N LYS A 186 2.21 4.37 -4.68
CA LYS A 186 3.19 3.30 -4.97
C LYS A 186 4.61 3.69 -4.54
N LYS A 187 5.02 4.94 -4.80
CA LYS A 187 6.33 5.46 -4.36
C LYS A 187 6.44 5.54 -2.84
N CYS A 188 5.40 6.01 -2.16
CA CYS A 188 5.36 6.04 -0.68
C CYS A 188 5.47 4.63 -0.09
N ASP A 189 4.70 3.68 -0.62
CA ASP A 189 4.67 2.30 -0.11
C ASP A 189 6.01 1.59 -0.34
N ALA A 190 6.64 1.81 -1.49
CA ALA A 190 7.98 1.31 -1.79
C ALA A 190 9.03 1.90 -0.84
N ALA A 191 9.07 3.22 -0.69
CA ALA A 191 9.99 3.90 0.23
C ALA A 191 9.78 3.46 1.69
N TYR A 192 8.53 3.27 2.11
CA TYR A 192 8.19 2.77 3.43
C TYR A 192 8.68 1.33 3.65
N ALA A 193 8.50 0.46 2.65
CA ALA A 193 9.00 -0.91 2.70
C ALA A 193 10.53 -0.96 2.80
N GLU A 194 11.24 -0.07 2.11
CA GLU A 194 12.71 0.04 2.21
C GLU A 194 13.17 0.47 3.60
N VAL A 195 12.51 1.48 4.20
CA VAL A 195 12.82 1.93 5.58
C VAL A 195 12.59 0.79 6.58
N LEU A 196 11.49 0.03 6.41
CA LEU A 196 11.23 -1.14 7.26
C LEU A 196 12.27 -2.24 7.06
N ALA A 197 12.66 -2.52 5.82
CA ALA A 197 13.68 -3.52 5.51
C ALA A 197 15.05 -3.13 6.10
N GLU A 198 15.43 -1.86 6.02
CA GLU A 198 16.66 -1.34 6.63
C GLU A 198 16.65 -1.49 8.16
N ARG A 199 15.54 -1.11 8.81
CA ARG A 199 15.37 -1.27 10.26
C ARG A 199 15.44 -2.73 10.68
N LYS A 200 14.81 -3.63 9.92
CA LYS A 200 14.83 -5.08 10.16
C LYS A 200 16.24 -5.65 9.99
N ALA A 201 16.93 -5.30 8.90
CA ALA A 201 18.31 -5.73 8.65
C ALA A 201 19.27 -5.22 9.74
N ALA A 202 19.11 -3.97 10.18
CA ALA A 202 19.90 -3.42 11.28
C ALA A 202 19.66 -4.15 12.61
N TYR A 203 18.43 -4.58 12.88
CA TYR A 203 18.10 -5.40 14.04
C TYR A 203 18.70 -6.80 13.96
N GLU A 204 18.54 -7.48 12.82
CA GLU A 204 19.09 -8.82 12.59
C GLU A 204 20.62 -8.81 12.67
N ALA A 205 21.29 -7.80 12.11
CA ALA A 205 22.74 -7.63 12.23
C ALA A 205 23.16 -7.45 13.70
N ARG A 206 22.40 -6.70 14.51
CA ARG A 206 22.67 -6.56 15.95
C ARG A 206 22.48 -7.88 16.70
N GLN A 207 21.46 -8.66 16.37
CA GLN A 207 21.24 -9.97 16.98
C GLN A 207 22.36 -10.95 16.63
N LYS A 208 22.69 -11.05 15.34
CA LYS A 208 23.79 -11.89 14.85
C LYS A 208 25.12 -11.52 15.51
N ASN A 209 25.44 -10.21 15.59
CA ASN A 209 26.65 -9.75 16.28
C ASN A 209 26.68 -10.12 17.77
N ARG A 210 25.52 -10.16 18.45
CA ARG A 210 25.44 -10.59 19.85
C ARG A 210 25.61 -12.10 19.99
N GLU A 211 25.06 -12.88 19.07
CA GLU A 211 25.22 -14.33 19.02
C GLU A 211 26.66 -14.72 18.69
N GLU A 212 27.27 -14.11 17.68
CA GLU A 212 28.68 -14.32 17.33
C GLU A 212 29.62 -13.97 18.49
N ARG A 213 29.35 -12.88 19.23
CA ARG A 213 30.12 -12.54 20.43
C ARG A 213 29.96 -13.60 21.54
N ARG A 214 28.74 -14.07 21.79
CA ARG A 214 28.48 -15.15 22.76
C ARG A 214 29.15 -16.46 22.35
N GLN A 215 29.09 -16.80 21.07
CA GLN A 215 29.71 -18.00 20.53
C GLN A 215 31.24 -17.94 20.66
N LYS A 216 31.87 -16.82 20.28
CA LYS A 216 33.31 -16.62 20.46
C LYS A 216 33.74 -16.76 21.91
N GLN A 217 33.00 -16.16 22.85
CA GLN A 217 33.28 -16.30 24.28
C GLN A 217 33.18 -17.75 24.76
N TYR A 218 32.18 -18.49 24.26
CA TYR A 218 32.02 -19.92 24.58
C TYR A 218 33.17 -20.75 24.01
N ASP A 219 33.56 -20.52 22.76
CA ASP A 219 34.65 -21.26 22.10
C ASP A 219 36.00 -20.97 22.78
N GLU A 220 36.27 -19.72 23.16
CA GLU A 220 37.44 -19.33 23.95
C GLU A 220 37.47 -19.99 25.35
N LEU A 221 36.31 -20.08 26.01
CA LEU A 221 36.19 -20.75 27.30
C LEU A 221 36.42 -22.26 27.16
N LYS A 222 35.84 -22.88 26.14
CA LYS A 222 36.01 -24.30 25.82
C LYS A 222 37.47 -24.64 25.55
N HIS A 223 38.18 -23.80 24.78
CA HIS A 223 39.61 -23.96 24.53
C HIS A 223 40.42 -23.91 25.82
N ARG A 224 40.17 -22.90 26.68
CA ARG A 224 40.83 -22.78 27.98
C ARG A 224 40.62 -24.00 28.88
N VAL A 225 39.38 -24.50 28.96
CA VAL A 225 39.07 -25.71 29.74
C VAL A 225 39.78 -26.93 29.18
N HIS A 226 39.85 -27.08 27.85
CA HIS A 226 40.56 -28.19 27.22
C HIS A 226 42.08 -28.13 27.48
N GLU A 227 42.68 -26.95 27.37
CA GLU A 227 44.10 -26.75 27.70
C GLU A 227 44.40 -27.01 29.17
N GLN A 228 43.53 -26.57 30.09
CA GLN A 228 43.66 -26.89 31.51
C GLN A 228 43.59 -28.39 31.76
N LYS A 229 42.58 -29.07 31.22
CA LYS A 229 42.47 -30.54 31.33
C LYS A 229 43.67 -31.27 30.73
N LYS A 230 44.23 -30.76 29.63
CA LYS A 230 45.43 -31.34 29.01
C LYS A 230 46.66 -31.15 29.91
N ARG A 231 46.79 -30.01 30.59
CA ARG A 231 47.85 -29.76 31.58
C ARG A 231 47.67 -30.64 32.82
N GLU A 232 46.48 -30.67 33.41
CA GLU A 232 46.13 -31.56 34.53
C GLU A 232 46.45 -33.02 34.18
N TYR A 233 46.07 -33.47 32.98
CA TYR A 233 46.42 -34.81 32.50
C TYR A 233 47.93 -34.99 32.37
N ALA A 234 48.66 -34.01 31.83
CA ALA A 234 50.11 -34.10 31.66
C ALA A 234 50.89 -34.07 32.99
N ASP A 235 50.40 -33.33 33.97
CA ASP A 235 51.08 -33.10 35.25
C ASP A 235 50.69 -34.14 36.31
N GLU A 236 49.40 -34.52 36.39
CA GLU A 236 48.87 -35.37 37.46
C GLU A 236 48.62 -36.82 37.03
N ILE A 237 48.31 -37.07 35.76
CA ILE A 237 47.89 -38.41 35.28
C ILE A 237 49.04 -39.08 34.53
N LYS A 238 49.66 -38.37 33.58
CA LYS A 238 50.70 -38.88 32.69
C LYS A 238 51.91 -39.46 33.43
N PRO A 239 52.41 -38.92 34.55
CA PRO A 239 53.53 -39.52 35.27
C PRO A 239 53.20 -40.87 35.93
N TYR A 240 51.92 -41.14 36.19
CA TYR A 240 51.43 -42.39 36.76
C TYR A 240 50.84 -43.33 35.71
N MET A 241 50.69 -42.86 34.47
CA MET A 241 50.46 -43.73 33.34
C MET A 241 51.78 -44.42 33.03
N LYS A 242 51.79 -45.74 33.23
CA LYS A 242 52.83 -46.61 32.70
C LYS A 242 52.97 -46.30 31.21
N ASP A 243 54.19 -46.01 30.74
CA ASP A 243 54.51 -46.06 29.32
C ASP A 243 54.28 -47.51 28.87
N TYR A 244 53.05 -47.83 28.48
CA TYR A 244 52.79 -49.02 27.72
C TYR A 244 53.45 -48.76 26.39
N ASP A 245 54.56 -49.46 26.18
CA ASP A 245 55.32 -49.48 24.95
C ASP A 245 54.35 -49.83 23.81
N ASP A 246 53.97 -48.83 23.00
CA ASP A 246 53.10 -48.97 21.83
C ASP A 246 53.70 -49.91 20.76
N THR A 247 54.90 -50.45 21.01
CA THR A 247 55.58 -51.42 20.15
C THR A 247 55.17 -52.88 20.40
N VAL A 248 54.53 -53.21 21.52
CA VAL A 248 53.99 -54.56 21.71
C VAL A 248 52.62 -54.64 21.04
N SER A 249 52.62 -54.99 19.75
CA SER A 249 51.39 -55.25 19.02
C SER A 249 50.66 -56.44 19.66
N MET A 250 49.33 -56.43 19.62
CA MET A 250 48.51 -57.51 20.17
C MET A 250 48.86 -58.88 19.53
N ASP A 251 49.43 -58.87 18.32
CA ASP A 251 49.90 -60.06 17.64
C ASP A 251 51.16 -60.66 18.28
N GLU A 252 52.02 -59.85 18.90
CA GLU A 252 53.23 -60.32 19.59
C GLU A 252 52.89 -61.03 20.91
N ILE A 253 51.88 -60.52 21.64
CA ILE A 253 51.32 -61.16 22.85
C ILE A 253 50.70 -62.52 22.51
N VAL A 254 49.94 -62.61 21.41
CA VAL A 254 49.33 -63.87 20.94
C VAL A 254 50.39 -64.88 20.49
N GLN A 255 51.52 -64.43 19.94
CA GLN A 255 52.62 -65.33 19.56
C GLN A 255 53.38 -65.89 20.77
N ILE A 256 53.56 -65.10 21.83
CA ILE A 256 54.16 -65.56 23.08
C ILE A 256 53.27 -66.61 23.76
N GLU A 257 51.95 -66.39 23.82
CA GLU A 257 51.01 -67.40 24.36
C GLU A 257 50.98 -68.70 23.54
N LYS A 258 51.11 -68.61 22.20
CA LYS A 258 51.18 -69.80 21.34
C LYS A 258 52.49 -70.57 21.49
N LYS A 259 53.62 -69.90 21.75
CA LYS A 259 54.90 -70.56 22.05
C LYS A 259 54.88 -71.23 23.42
N GLY A 260 54.39 -70.57 24.46
CA GLY A 260 54.26 -71.15 25.81
C GLY A 260 53.37 -72.41 25.86
N LYS A 261 52.33 -72.48 25.02
CA LYS A 261 51.48 -73.69 24.89
C LYS A 261 52.13 -74.84 24.10
N LYS A 262 53.16 -74.57 23.29
CA LYS A 262 53.94 -75.63 22.62
C LYS A 262 55.00 -76.21 23.55
N ASP A 263 55.66 -75.38 24.34
CA ASP A 263 56.71 -75.84 25.27
C ASP A 263 56.14 -76.63 26.47
N GLY A 264 54.87 -76.42 26.82
CA GLY A 264 54.15 -77.22 27.83
C GLY A 264 53.62 -78.58 27.35
N LYS A 265 53.77 -78.92 26.06
CA LYS A 265 53.35 -80.22 25.49
C LYS A 265 54.51 -81.19 25.19
N GLU A 266 55.75 -80.77 25.38
CA GLU A 266 56.96 -81.58 25.15
C GLU A 266 57.85 -81.75 26.40
N SER A 267 57.29 -81.59 27.61
CA SER A 267 57.97 -81.98 28.86
C SER A 267 57.23 -83.14 29.53
N PRO A 268 57.75 -84.39 29.46
CA PRO A 268 57.28 -85.52 30.27
C PRO A 268 57.66 -85.37 31.75
#